data_AF-A0A3M2AX05-F1
#
_entry.id   AF-A0A3M2AX05-F1
#
_cell.length_a   1.000
_cell.length_b   1.000
_cell.length_c   1.000
_cell.angle_alpha   90.00
_cell.angle_beta   90.00
_cell.angle_gamma   90.00
#
_symmetry.space_group_name_H-M   'P 1'
#
loop_
_entity.id
_entity.type
_entity.pdbx_description
1 polymer ?
#
loop_
_entity_poly.entity_id
_entity_poly.type
_entity_poly.pdbx_seq_one_letter_code
_entity_poly.pdbx_strand_id
1 'polypeptide(L)'
;FDLSKQKEEELFLETLRTFAKYEESKRHISKVIELLRASRSVKEAIMELGNSTYVFEAFPLALFIFLRHTEDPLTAFWEGVNACGPVGGDTDAIGYMVGSMVGAYHGLEVFPGELLENLENYSYYIKLTERLYDKTMEFIERRS
;
A
#
# COMPACT_ATOMS: atom_id res chain seq x y z
N PHE A 1 -0.85 14.68 -3.07
CA PHE A 1 -1.65 14.41 -1.87
C PHE A 1 -0.66 14.33 -0.72
N ASP A 2 -0.85 15.12 0.32
CA ASP A 2 -0.26 14.95 1.64
C ASP A 2 -1.18 14.05 2.46
N LEU A 3 -0.91 12.75 2.38
CA LEU A 3 -1.74 11.70 2.97
C LEU A 3 -1.70 11.68 4.51
N SER A 4 -0.84 12.47 5.15
CA SER A 4 -0.89 12.69 6.61
C SER A 4 -2.14 13.47 7.04
N LYS A 5 -2.78 14.18 6.10
CA LYS A 5 -3.99 14.96 6.36
C LYS A 5 -5.21 14.14 5.98
N GLN A 6 -6.08 13.88 6.95
CA GLN A 6 -7.34 13.13 6.76
C GLN A 6 -8.16 13.61 5.54
N LYS A 7 -8.26 14.93 5.32
CA LYS A 7 -8.99 15.49 4.16
C LYS A 7 -8.37 15.08 2.82
N GLU A 8 -7.05 15.04 2.72
CA GLU A 8 -6.34 14.66 1.50
C GLU A 8 -6.32 13.15 1.30
N GLU A 9 -6.24 12.37 2.38
CA GLU A 9 -6.45 10.91 2.37
C GLU A 9 -7.82 10.53 1.80
N GLU A 10 -8.89 11.14 2.32
CA GLU A 10 -10.24 10.87 1.82
C GLU A 10 -10.39 11.29 0.36
N LEU A 11 -9.82 12.44 -0.03
CA LEU A 11 -9.85 12.88 -1.43
C LEU A 11 -9.08 11.94 -2.35
N PHE A 12 -7.95 11.38 -1.88
CA PHE A 12 -7.18 10.38 -2.61
C PHE A 12 -8.01 9.11 -2.85
N LEU A 13 -8.66 8.56 -1.82
CA LEU A 13 -9.51 7.37 -1.94
C LEU A 13 -10.72 7.61 -2.84
N GLU A 14 -11.35 8.78 -2.73
CA GLU A 14 -12.44 9.19 -3.61
C GLU A 14 -11.98 9.28 -5.08
N THR A 15 -10.81 9.88 -5.31
CA THR A 15 -10.19 9.94 -6.63
C THR A 15 -9.91 8.54 -7.17
N LEU A 16 -9.29 7.67 -6.38
CA LEU A 16 -9.02 6.27 -6.74
C LEU A 16 -10.30 5.52 -7.11
N ARG A 17 -11.40 5.76 -6.36
CA ARG A 17 -12.72 5.18 -6.64
C ARG A 17 -13.27 5.61 -8.00
N THR A 18 -13.00 6.84 -8.45
CA THR A 18 -13.44 7.31 -9.78
C THR A 18 -12.67 6.64 -10.93
N PHE A 19 -11.41 6.23 -10.69
CA PHE A 19 -10.62 5.45 -11.67
C PHE A 19 -11.00 3.97 -11.72
N ALA A 20 -11.60 3.45 -10.65
CA ALA A 20 -12.01 2.05 -10.59
C ALA A 20 -13.14 1.75 -11.60
N LYS A 21 -12.87 0.85 -12.54
CA LYS A 21 -13.82 0.46 -13.60
C LYS A 21 -15.02 -0.34 -13.07
N TYR A 22 -14.81 -1.21 -12.09
CA TYR A 22 -15.81 -2.17 -11.64
C TYR A 22 -16.47 -1.72 -10.33
N GLU A 23 -17.78 -1.91 -10.22
CA GLU A 23 -18.55 -1.58 -9.00
C GLU A 23 -18.07 -2.35 -7.78
N GLU A 24 -17.57 -3.57 -7.95
CA GLU A 24 -16.98 -4.34 -6.86
C GLU A 24 -15.72 -3.65 -6.30
N SER A 25 -14.82 -3.16 -7.15
CA SER A 25 -13.66 -2.40 -6.70
C SER A 25 -14.06 -1.12 -5.94
N LYS A 26 -15.09 -0.41 -6.44
CA LYS A 26 -15.60 0.80 -5.78
C LYS A 26 -16.21 0.51 -4.41
N ARG A 27 -16.89 -0.62 -4.25
CA ARG A 27 -17.45 -1.08 -2.96
C ARG A 27 -16.32 -1.33 -1.96
N HIS A 28 -15.26 -2.02 -2.36
CA HIS A 28 -14.14 -2.29 -1.46
C HIS A 28 -13.37 -1.02 -1.08
N ILE A 29 -13.13 -0.09 -2.02
CA ILE A 29 -12.54 1.22 -1.68
C ILE A 29 -13.43 2.00 -0.70
N SER A 30 -14.75 1.96 -0.90
CA SER A 30 -15.70 2.60 0.04
C SER A 30 -15.64 1.96 1.43
N LYS A 31 -15.42 0.65 1.51
CA LYS A 31 -15.23 -0.05 2.77
C LYS A 31 -13.93 0.37 3.47
N VAL A 32 -12.84 0.58 2.73
CA VAL A 32 -11.59 1.13 3.29
C VAL A 32 -11.83 2.50 3.91
N ILE A 33 -12.55 3.40 3.22
CA ILE A 33 -12.91 4.73 3.77
C ILE A 33 -13.69 4.60 5.08
N GLU A 34 -14.67 3.69 5.13
CA GLU A 34 -15.48 3.44 6.33
C GLU A 34 -14.61 2.98 7.51
N LEU A 35 -13.71 2.03 7.28
CA LEU A 35 -12.83 1.48 8.33
C LEU A 35 -11.85 2.52 8.85
N LEU A 36 -11.28 3.35 7.97
CA LEU A 36 -10.37 4.44 8.35
C LEU A 36 -11.10 5.49 9.20
N ARG A 37 -12.29 5.93 8.78
CA ARG A 37 -13.13 6.86 9.55
C ARG A 37 -13.52 6.31 10.92
N ALA A 38 -13.80 5.02 10.99
CA ALA A 38 -14.11 4.33 12.24
C ALA A 38 -12.86 4.03 13.10
N SER A 39 -11.65 4.43 12.65
CA SER A 39 -10.38 4.20 13.34
C SER A 39 -10.16 2.73 13.72
N ARG A 40 -10.61 1.81 12.86
CA ARG A 40 -10.51 0.36 13.10
C ARG A 40 -9.05 -0.07 13.19
N SER A 41 -8.79 -1.12 13.96
CA SER A 41 -7.50 -1.80 13.97
C SER A 41 -7.31 -2.64 12.70
N VAL A 42 -6.07 -3.00 12.37
CA VAL A 42 -5.78 -3.94 11.27
C VAL A 42 -6.44 -5.29 11.49
N LYS A 43 -6.54 -5.76 12.74
CA LYS A 43 -7.25 -6.99 13.07
C LYS A 43 -8.74 -6.90 12.70
N GLU A 44 -9.40 -5.80 13.01
CA GLU A 44 -10.80 -5.58 12.61
C GLU A 44 -10.91 -5.47 11.08
N ALA A 45 -9.98 -4.78 10.42
CA ALA A 45 -9.96 -4.70 8.96
C ALA A 45 -9.79 -6.06 8.29
N ILE A 46 -8.94 -6.95 8.81
CA ILE A 46 -8.82 -8.35 8.33
C ILE A 46 -10.15 -9.09 8.42
N MET A 47 -10.90 -8.90 9.52
CA MET A 47 -12.20 -9.55 9.71
C MET A 47 -13.28 -9.02 8.75
N GLU A 48 -13.18 -7.76 8.32
CA GLU A 48 -14.18 -7.10 7.47
C GLU A 48 -13.84 -7.12 5.97
N LEU A 49 -12.56 -7.06 5.61
CA LEU A 49 -12.06 -7.04 4.23
C LEU A 49 -11.58 -8.42 3.75
N GLY A 50 -11.19 -9.30 4.67
CA GLY A 50 -10.45 -10.51 4.34
C GLY A 50 -8.96 -10.25 4.14
N ASN A 51 -8.20 -11.34 3.97
CA ASN A 51 -6.74 -11.31 3.81
C ASN A 51 -6.22 -12.49 2.97
N SER A 52 -7.05 -13.04 2.09
CA SER A 52 -6.65 -14.13 1.19
C SER A 52 -6.01 -13.62 -0.11
N THR A 53 -5.67 -14.54 -1.01
CA THR A 53 -5.15 -14.26 -2.35
C THR A 53 -6.17 -13.60 -3.28
N TYR A 54 -7.43 -13.45 -2.84
CA TYR A 54 -8.43 -12.75 -3.62
C TYR A 54 -8.11 -11.25 -3.67
N VAL A 55 -8.03 -10.68 -4.88
CA VAL A 55 -7.62 -9.28 -5.07
C VAL A 55 -8.50 -8.28 -4.32
N PHE A 56 -9.79 -8.57 -4.16
CA PHE A 56 -10.69 -7.70 -3.40
C PHE A 56 -10.63 -7.89 -1.88
N GLU A 57 -9.75 -8.75 -1.40
CA GLU A 57 -9.36 -8.82 0.01
C GLU A 57 -7.95 -8.21 0.19
N ALA A 58 -6.95 -8.73 -0.53
CA ALA A 58 -5.56 -8.33 -0.36
C ALA A 58 -5.31 -6.85 -0.66
N PHE A 59 -5.82 -6.32 -1.79
CA PHE A 59 -5.55 -4.93 -2.17
C PHE A 59 -6.24 -3.93 -1.23
N PRO A 60 -7.55 -4.05 -0.91
CA PRO A 60 -8.20 -3.17 0.04
C PRO A 60 -7.56 -3.21 1.43
N LEU A 61 -7.15 -4.40 1.90
CA LEU A 61 -6.46 -4.52 3.19
C LEU A 61 -5.09 -3.83 3.16
N ALA A 62 -4.29 -4.04 2.12
CA ALA A 62 -3.00 -3.35 1.97
C ALA A 62 -3.18 -1.82 1.92
N LEU A 63 -4.19 -1.34 1.20
CA LEU A 63 -4.51 0.08 1.11
C LEU A 63 -4.93 0.65 2.47
N PHE A 64 -5.73 -0.09 3.24
CA PHE A 64 -6.11 0.28 4.60
C PHE A 64 -4.91 0.38 5.53
N ILE A 65 -4.05 -0.66 5.55
CA ILE A 65 -2.86 -0.71 6.42
C ILE A 65 -1.93 0.49 6.13
N PHE A 66 -1.65 0.74 4.85
CA PHE A 66 -0.82 1.88 4.43
C PHE A 66 -1.38 3.21 4.92
N LEU A 67 -2.65 3.51 4.61
CA LEU A 67 -3.24 4.81 4.94
C LEU A 67 -3.38 5.03 6.45
N ARG A 68 -3.74 3.98 7.19
CA ARG A 68 -3.82 4.01 8.65
C ARG A 68 -2.51 4.42 9.32
N HIS A 69 -1.39 4.06 8.71
CA HIS A 69 -0.04 4.24 9.25
C HIS A 69 0.81 5.19 8.41
N THR A 70 0.19 6.17 7.75
CA THR A 70 0.92 7.11 6.86
C THR A 70 1.98 7.93 7.60
N GLU A 71 1.85 8.15 8.92
CA GLU A 71 2.87 8.84 9.72
C GLU A 71 3.88 7.87 10.38
N ASP A 72 3.66 6.56 10.27
CA ASP A 72 4.53 5.50 10.82
C ASP A 72 4.74 4.38 9.79
N PRO A 73 5.59 4.63 8.77
CA PRO A 73 5.77 3.74 7.63
C PRO A 73 6.30 2.35 8.00
N LEU A 74 7.10 2.26 9.07
CA LEU A 74 7.62 0.97 9.54
C LEU A 74 6.54 0.14 10.19
N THR A 75 5.67 0.76 11.00
CA THR A 75 4.50 0.04 11.53
C THR A 75 3.59 -0.43 10.40
N ALA A 76 3.34 0.41 9.37
CA ALA A 76 2.58 0.00 8.18
C ALA A 76 3.19 -1.25 7.55
N PHE A 77 4.50 -1.21 7.25
CA PHE A 77 5.22 -2.31 6.63
C PHE A 77 5.13 -3.59 7.47
N TRP A 78 5.39 -3.50 8.78
CA TRP A 78 5.34 -4.65 9.67
C TRP A 78 3.94 -5.24 9.83
N GLU A 79 2.90 -4.41 9.89
CA GLU A 79 1.52 -4.91 9.92
C GLU A 79 1.13 -5.56 8.58
N GLY A 80 1.63 -5.06 7.45
CA GLY A 80 1.41 -5.66 6.14
C GLY A 80 2.01 -7.07 6.01
N VAL A 81 3.30 -7.22 6.34
CA VAL A 81 3.97 -8.54 6.28
C VAL A 81 3.48 -9.52 7.35
N ASN A 82 2.80 -9.03 8.39
CA ASN A 82 2.18 -9.82 9.44
C ASN A 82 0.64 -9.80 9.38
N ALA A 83 0.04 -9.47 8.22
CA ALA A 83 -1.41 -9.38 8.03
C ALA A 83 -2.12 -10.76 8.02
N CYS A 84 -1.87 -11.54 9.06
CA CYS A 84 -2.34 -12.91 9.24
C CYS A 84 -3.60 -12.91 10.12
N GLY A 85 -4.64 -13.54 9.60
CA GLY A 85 -5.90 -13.77 10.30
C GLY A 85 -5.89 -15.10 11.06
N PRO A 86 -7.05 -15.51 11.62
CA PRO A 86 -7.14 -16.74 12.42
C PRO A 86 -6.74 -18.03 11.70
N VAL A 87 -6.75 -18.04 10.36
CA VAL A 87 -6.47 -19.21 9.52
C VAL A 87 -5.30 -18.98 8.54
N GLY A 88 -4.49 -17.94 8.76
CA GLY A 88 -3.44 -17.54 7.83
C GLY A 88 -3.79 -16.27 7.05
N GLY A 89 -3.16 -16.09 5.88
CA GLY A 89 -3.38 -14.98 4.97
C GLY A 89 -2.33 -14.95 3.86
N ASP A 90 -2.56 -14.13 2.84
CA ASP A 90 -1.64 -13.86 1.74
C ASP A 90 -0.64 -12.74 2.12
N THR A 91 0.12 -12.99 3.18
CA THR A 91 0.93 -11.96 3.85
C THR A 91 2.08 -11.45 2.98
N ASP A 92 2.61 -12.26 2.07
CA ASP A 92 3.65 -11.86 1.12
C ASP A 92 3.10 -10.88 0.08
N ALA A 93 1.92 -11.13 -0.49
CA ALA A 93 1.29 -10.21 -1.44
C ALA A 93 0.84 -8.91 -0.76
N ILE A 94 0.22 -9.01 0.43
CA ILE A 94 -0.19 -7.84 1.21
C ILE A 94 1.03 -7.02 1.62
N GLY A 95 2.07 -7.65 2.17
CA GLY A 95 3.32 -7.02 2.53
C GLY A 95 4.02 -6.35 1.35
N TYR A 96 4.03 -7.01 0.18
CA TYR A 96 4.54 -6.43 -1.07
C TYR A 96 3.80 -5.15 -1.47
N MET A 97 2.46 -5.15 -1.42
CA MET A 97 1.66 -3.97 -1.77
C MET A 97 1.86 -2.83 -0.76
N VAL A 98 1.85 -3.13 0.53
CA VAL A 98 2.09 -2.13 1.59
C VAL A 98 3.49 -1.54 1.45
N GLY A 99 4.52 -2.39 1.33
CA GLY A 99 5.91 -1.95 1.14
C GLY A 99 6.10 -1.10 -0.12
N SER A 100 5.42 -1.45 -1.22
CA SER A 100 5.43 -0.66 -2.45
C SER A 100 4.84 0.73 -2.25
N MET A 101 3.72 0.86 -1.53
CA MET A 101 3.08 2.15 -1.25
C MET A 101 3.91 2.98 -0.26
N VAL A 102 4.43 2.35 0.80
CA VAL A 102 5.32 2.99 1.78
C VAL A 102 6.57 3.53 1.09
N GLY A 103 7.25 2.73 0.27
CA GLY A 103 8.46 3.14 -0.44
C GLY A 103 8.19 4.22 -1.49
N ALA A 104 7.05 4.15 -2.19
CA ALA A 104 6.65 5.18 -3.16
C ALA A 104 6.35 6.53 -2.48
N TYR A 105 5.78 6.52 -1.28
CA TYR A 105 5.38 7.73 -0.57
C TYR A 105 6.51 8.35 0.27
N HIS A 106 7.32 7.53 0.94
CA HIS A 106 8.37 8.01 1.86
C HIS A 106 9.80 7.86 1.33
N GLY A 107 10.01 7.12 0.25
CA GLY A 107 11.34 6.79 -0.28
C GLY A 107 11.96 5.55 0.36
N LEU A 108 13.13 5.16 -0.14
CA LEU A 108 13.83 3.92 0.26
C LEU A 108 14.39 4.00 1.70
N GLU A 109 14.77 5.20 2.16
CA GLU A 109 15.47 5.44 3.43
C GLU A 109 14.63 5.08 4.68
N VAL A 110 13.32 4.87 4.53
CA VAL A 110 12.48 4.44 5.66
C VAL A 110 12.72 3.00 6.07
N PHE A 111 13.24 2.15 5.17
CA PHE A 111 13.47 0.75 5.47
C PHE A 111 14.82 0.58 6.20
N PRO A 112 14.90 -0.28 7.23
CA PRO A 112 16.17 -0.52 7.93
C PRO A 112 17.19 -1.10 6.96
N GLY A 113 18.44 -0.62 7.04
CA GLY A 113 19.52 -1.09 6.18
C GLY A 113 19.70 -2.61 6.19
N GLU A 114 19.50 -3.24 7.36
CA GLU A 114 19.54 -4.70 7.51
C GLU A 114 18.53 -5.44 6.61
N LEU A 115 17.33 -4.88 6.38
CA LEU A 115 16.36 -5.49 5.47
C LEU A 115 16.83 -5.38 4.01
N LEU A 116 17.45 -4.27 3.65
CA LEU A 116 17.95 -4.02 2.31
C LEU A 116 19.18 -4.89 2.01
N GLU A 117 20.10 -5.03 2.96
CA GLU A 117 21.30 -5.85 2.84
C GLU A 117 20.98 -7.35 2.71
N ASN A 118 19.91 -7.81 3.37
CA ASN A 118 19.46 -9.19 3.30
C ASN A 118 18.45 -9.45 2.16
N LEU A 119 18.09 -8.43 1.37
CA LEU A 119 17.17 -8.60 0.26
C LEU A 119 17.84 -9.38 -0.88
N GLU A 120 17.28 -10.53 -1.23
CA GLU A 120 17.72 -11.30 -2.38
C GLU A 120 17.68 -10.43 -3.64
N ASN A 121 18.75 -10.44 -4.43
CA ASN A 121 18.84 -9.64 -5.66
C ASN A 121 18.72 -8.11 -5.45
N TYR A 122 19.04 -7.57 -4.27
CA TYR A 122 19.00 -6.14 -3.98
C TYR A 122 19.59 -5.26 -5.09
N SER A 123 20.82 -5.55 -5.52
CA SER A 123 21.50 -4.78 -6.57
C SER A 123 20.79 -4.83 -7.93
N TYR A 124 20.04 -5.88 -8.22
CA TYR A 124 19.22 -5.98 -9.43
C TYR A 124 17.99 -5.06 -9.33
N TYR A 125 17.31 -5.06 -8.18
CA TYR A 125 16.15 -4.19 -7.96
C TYR A 125 16.52 -2.70 -8.01
N ILE A 126 17.66 -2.30 -7.42
CA ILE A 126 18.14 -0.91 -7.53
C ILE A 126 18.35 -0.51 -9.00
N LYS A 127 19.03 -1.34 -9.80
CA LYS A 127 19.23 -1.08 -11.23
C LYS A 127 17.92 -1.03 -12.02
N LEU A 128 16.93 -1.86 -11.65
CA LEU A 128 15.62 -1.84 -12.29
C LEU A 128 14.86 -0.54 -11.97
N THR A 129 14.93 -0.10 -10.71
CA THR A 129 14.33 1.18 -10.26
C THR A 129 14.96 2.37 -10.96
N GLU A 130 16.30 2.42 -11.09
CA GLU A 130 17.00 3.47 -11.85
C GLU A 130 16.51 3.54 -13.31
N ARG A 131 16.41 2.38 -13.98
CA ARG A 131 15.92 2.31 -15.38
C ARG A 131 14.46 2.74 -15.51
N LEU A 132 13.61 2.40 -14.54
CA LEU A 132 12.21 2.83 -14.49
C LEU A 132 12.10 4.34 -14.27
N TYR A 133 12.95 4.90 -13.42
CA TYR A 133 13.05 6.34 -13.18
C TYR A 133 13.45 7.08 -14.47
N ASP A 134 14.52 6.65 -15.14
CA ASP A 134 14.98 7.25 -16.40
C ASP A 134 13.85 7.27 -17.44
N LYS A 135 13.12 6.15 -17.59
CA LYS A 135 11.98 6.08 -18.52
C LYS A 135 10.82 6.98 -18.14
N THR A 136 10.58 7.14 -16.85
CA THR A 136 9.55 8.05 -16.33
C THR A 136 9.92 9.50 -16.65
N MET A 137 11.19 9.88 -16.43
CA MET A 137 11.69 11.22 -16.72
C MET A 137 11.65 11.53 -18.23
N GLU A 138 12.12 10.61 -19.08
CA GLU A 138 12.01 10.74 -20.55
C GLU A 138 10.55 10.97 -21.00
N PHE A 139 9.59 10.27 -20.38
CA PHE A 139 8.18 10.39 -20.73
C PHE A 139 7.57 11.73 -20.29
N ILE A 140 7.95 12.22 -19.11
CA ILE A 140 7.50 13.51 -18.59
C ILE A 140 8.04 14.65 -19.48
N GLU A 141 9.32 14.63 -19.84
CA GLU A 141 9.94 15.63 -20.72
C GLU A 141 9.30 15.69 -22.11
N ARG A 142 8.85 14.56 -22.65
CA ARG A 142 8.13 14.52 -23.95
C ARG A 142 6.73 15.12 -23.89
N ARG A 143 6.15 15.27 -22.69
CA ARG A 143 4.79 15.77 -22.46
C ARG A 143 4.76 17.21 -21.96
N SER A 144 5.88 17.74 -21.48
CA SER A 144 6.09 19.15 -21.16
C SER A 144 6.41 19.97 -22.42
#